data_AF-A0A3D1L9V7-F1
#
_entry.id   AF-A0A3D1L9V7-F1
#
_cell.length_a   1.000
_cell.length_b   1.000
_cell.length_c   1.000
_cell.angle_alpha   90.00
_cell.angle_beta   90.00
_cell.angle_gamma   90.00
#
_symmetry.space_group_name_H-M   'P 1'
#
loop_
_entity.id
_entity.type
_entity.pdbx_description
1 polymer ?
#
loop_
_entity_poly.entity_id
_entity_poly.type
_entity_poly.pdbx_seq_one_letter_code
_entity_poly.pdbx_strand_id
1 'polypeptide(L)'
;SRPSVCNAEEVCLVHRDIAKTFLPMLKNMLVDAREQAGLCPVELRLDEAAREIIPGTKAGERDFDTEFLDYILAVGVVDSLDAAIMHVQAHSTHHSDAIVTENEAAAERFLDEIDSAAVYVNAST
;
A
#
# COMPACT_ATOMS: atom_id res chain seq x y z
N SER A 1 -15.30 0.71 -6.23
CA SER A 1 -14.20 1.70 -6.33
C SER A 1 -13.96 2.03 -7.80
N ARG A 2 -13.14 3.04 -8.08
CA ARG A 2 -12.73 3.45 -9.43
C ARG A 2 -11.21 3.37 -9.50
N PRO A 3 -10.60 2.23 -9.85
CA PRO A 3 -9.14 2.12 -9.91
C PRO A 3 -8.51 2.93 -11.06
N SER A 4 -9.31 3.35 -12.04
CA SER A 4 -8.84 4.08 -13.23
C SER A 4 -8.57 5.58 -13.01
N VAL A 5 -8.51 6.07 -11.77
CA VAL A 5 -8.20 7.47 -11.46
C VAL A 5 -6.81 7.55 -10.84
N CYS A 6 -6.09 8.65 -11.12
CA CYS A 6 -4.67 8.81 -10.78
C CYS A 6 -4.36 8.94 -9.27
N ASN A 7 -5.38 8.87 -8.41
CA ASN A 7 -5.22 8.88 -6.95
C ASN A 7 -5.62 7.56 -6.29
N ALA A 8 -5.96 6.54 -7.09
CA ALA A 8 -6.14 5.19 -6.56
C ALA A 8 -4.82 4.69 -5.94
N GLU A 9 -4.93 3.96 -4.83
CA GLU A 9 -3.78 3.37 -4.16
C GLU A 9 -3.16 2.26 -5.03
N GLU A 10 -1.90 2.44 -5.45
CA GLU A 10 -1.15 1.49 -6.28
C GLU A 10 -0.18 0.64 -5.45
N VAL A 11 0.35 1.20 -4.36
CA VAL A 11 1.33 0.58 -3.45
C VAL A 11 0.88 0.74 -2.00
N CYS A 12 0.80 -0.37 -1.26
CA CYS A 12 0.48 -0.41 0.17
C CYS A 12 1.68 -0.93 0.97
N LEU A 13 2.27 -0.08 1.81
CA LEU A 13 3.37 -0.46 2.70
C LEU A 13 2.85 -0.72 4.11
N VAL A 14 3.18 -1.89 4.67
CA VAL A 14 2.70 -2.30 5.99
C VAL A 14 3.87 -2.49 6.94
N HIS A 15 3.83 -1.85 8.11
CA HIS A 15 4.87 -2.03 9.12
C HIS A 15 4.91 -3.48 9.63
N ARG A 16 6.11 -4.07 9.73
CA ARG A 16 6.30 -5.49 10.09
C ARG A 16 5.58 -5.92 11.37
N ASP A 17 5.51 -5.03 12.36
CA ASP A 17 4.95 -5.32 13.69
C ASP A 17 3.44 -5.60 13.62
N ILE A 18 2.75 -5.08 12.60
CA ILE A 18 1.31 -5.32 12.38
C ILE A 18 1.03 -6.22 11.19
N ALA A 19 2.02 -6.50 10.33
CA ALA A 19 1.82 -7.19 9.06
C ALA A 19 1.10 -8.54 9.20
N LYS A 20 1.45 -9.34 10.21
CA LYS A 20 0.82 -10.65 10.47
C LYS A 20 -0.65 -10.57 10.85
N THR A 21 -1.10 -9.43 11.37
CA THR A 21 -2.49 -9.18 11.75
C THR A 21 -3.24 -8.48 10.62
N PHE A 22 -2.63 -7.47 10.01
CA PHE A 22 -3.30 -6.60 9.05
C PHE A 22 -3.40 -7.23 7.65
N LEU A 23 -2.36 -7.88 7.14
CA LEU A 23 -2.37 -8.44 5.78
C LEU A 23 -3.49 -9.47 5.56
N PRO A 24 -3.78 -10.39 6.50
CA PRO A 24 -4.94 -11.28 6.36
C PRO A 24 -6.28 -10.52 6.29
N MET A 25 -6.43 -9.43 7.04
CA MET A 25 -7.64 -8.58 7.00
C MET A 25 -7.78 -7.87 5.66
N LEU A 26 -6.68 -7.30 5.16
CA LEU A 26 -6.61 -6.65 3.85
C LEU A 26 -6.98 -7.64 2.73
N LYS A 27 -6.38 -8.84 2.72
CA LYS A 27 -6.68 -9.87 1.72
C LYS A 27 -8.13 -10.32 1.79
N ASN A 28 -8.68 -10.53 2.98
CA ASN A 28 -10.09 -10.91 3.13
C ASN A 28 -11.00 -9.83 2.53
N MET A 29 -10.72 -8.55 2.77
CA MET A 29 -11.55 -7.45 2.26
C MET A 29 -11.41 -7.23 0.75
N LEU A 30 -10.18 -7.23 0.25
CA LEU A 30 -9.87 -6.88 -1.14
C LEU A 30 -9.91 -8.06 -2.12
N VAL A 31 -9.92 -9.29 -1.62
CA VAL A 31 -9.94 -10.49 -2.46
C VAL A 31 -11.18 -11.32 -2.15
N ASP A 32 -11.23 -11.94 -0.96
CA ASP A 32 -12.23 -12.97 -0.65
C ASP A 32 -13.65 -12.41 -0.62
N ALA A 33 -13.88 -11.31 0.10
CA ALA A 33 -15.20 -10.70 0.23
C ALA A 33 -15.71 -10.15 -1.10
N ARG A 34 -14.81 -9.66 -1.97
CA ARG A 34 -15.16 -9.17 -3.31
C ARG A 34 -15.54 -10.31 -4.22
N GLU A 35 -14.75 -11.38 -4.25
CA GLU A 35 -15.05 -12.58 -5.03
C GLU A 35 -16.39 -13.21 -4.59
N GLN A 36 -16.61 -13.35 -3.29
CA GLN A 36 -17.88 -13.84 -2.73
C GLN A 36 -19.09 -12.97 -3.10
N ALA A 37 -18.88 -11.65 -3.25
CA ALA A 37 -19.89 -10.72 -3.70
C ALA A 37 -20.06 -10.66 -5.22
N GLY A 38 -19.32 -11.48 -6.00
CA GLY A 38 -19.34 -11.47 -7.46
C GLY A 38 -18.68 -10.23 -8.08
N LEU A 39 -17.82 -9.54 -7.33
CA LEU A 39 -17.03 -8.40 -7.80
C LEU A 39 -15.63 -8.86 -8.21
N CYS A 40 -14.97 -8.09 -9.09
CA CYS A 40 -13.58 -8.34 -9.46
C CYS A 40 -12.68 -8.30 -8.21
N PRO A 41 -11.99 -9.39 -7.83
CA PRO A 41 -11.03 -9.39 -6.72
C PRO A 41 -9.78 -8.57 -7.10
N VAL A 42 -9.12 -8.00 -6.11
CA VAL A 42 -7.83 -7.32 -6.32
C VAL A 42 -6.72 -8.37 -6.46
N GLU A 43 -5.90 -8.25 -7.51
CA GLU A 43 -4.65 -9.01 -7.58
C GLU A 43 -3.62 -8.37 -6.65
N LEU A 44 -3.09 -9.14 -5.70
CA LEU A 44 -2.04 -8.67 -4.80
C LEU A 44 -0.65 -9.04 -5.34
N ARG A 45 0.18 -8.04 -5.61
CA ARG A 45 1.60 -8.15 -5.97
C ARG A 45 2.45 -7.99 -4.72
N LEU A 46 2.92 -9.10 -4.18
CA LEU A 46 3.50 -9.17 -2.84
C LEU A 46 5.03 -9.23 -2.89
N ASP A 47 5.70 -8.44 -2.06
CA ASP A 47 7.12 -8.68 -1.75
C ASP A 47 7.33 -10.01 -1.00
N GLU A 48 8.59 -10.37 -0.76
CA GLU A 48 8.90 -11.65 -0.13
C GLU A 48 8.29 -11.77 1.28
N ALA A 49 8.37 -10.70 2.09
CA ALA A 49 7.87 -10.69 3.46
C ALA A 49 6.34 -10.78 3.55
N ALA A 50 5.61 -10.11 2.65
CA ALA A 50 4.15 -10.21 2.57
C ALA A 50 3.71 -11.60 2.11
N ARG A 51 4.45 -12.25 1.19
CA ARG A 51 4.16 -13.62 0.72
C ARG A 51 4.31 -14.69 1.79
N GLU A 52 5.17 -14.46 2.78
CA GLU A 52 5.26 -15.35 3.95
C GLU A 52 4.00 -15.29 4.83
N ILE A 53 3.18 -14.24 4.70
CA ILE A 53 2.03 -13.97 5.56
C ILE A 53 0.70 -14.30 4.87
N ILE A 54 0.53 -13.89 3.61
CA ILE A 54 -0.69 -14.12 2.82
C ILE A 54 -0.37 -14.66 1.42
N PRO A 55 -1.29 -15.43 0.80
CA PRO A 55 -1.12 -15.86 -0.58
C PRO A 55 -1.31 -14.69 -1.55
N GLY A 56 -0.53 -14.68 -2.64
CA GLY A 56 -0.63 -13.70 -3.73
C GLY A 56 0.43 -13.94 -4.81
N THR A 57 0.44 -13.07 -5.81
CA THR A 57 1.43 -13.09 -6.89
C THR A 57 2.73 -12.44 -6.40
N LYS A 58 3.89 -12.99 -6.75
CA LYS A 58 5.17 -12.32 -6.46
C LYS A 58 5.26 -10.99 -7.21
N ALA A 59 5.58 -9.93 -6.48
CA ALA A 59 5.88 -8.63 -7.09
C ALA A 59 7.06 -8.74 -8.06
N GLY A 60 6.88 -8.24 -9.28
CA GLY A 60 7.94 -8.05 -10.26
C GLY A 60 8.82 -6.85 -9.93
N GLU A 61 9.94 -6.72 -10.65
CA GLU A 61 10.94 -5.67 -10.40
C GLU A 61 10.40 -4.24 -10.53
N ARG A 62 9.30 -4.05 -11.26
CA ARG A 62 8.70 -2.74 -11.53
C ARG A 62 7.36 -2.54 -10.86
N ASP A 63 6.85 -3.53 -10.11
CA ASP A 63 5.48 -3.45 -9.59
C ASP A 63 5.33 -2.30 -8.58
N PHE A 64 6.39 -1.96 -7.85
CA PHE A 64 6.41 -0.81 -6.94
C PHE A 64 6.53 0.55 -7.67
N ASP A 65 6.94 0.56 -8.94
CA ASP A 65 7.05 1.76 -9.79
C ASP A 65 5.86 1.91 -10.76
N THR A 66 4.90 0.99 -10.74
CA THR A 66 3.85 0.89 -11.77
C THR A 66 2.54 1.50 -11.28
N GLU A 67 2.02 2.47 -12.02
CA GLU A 67 0.62 2.90 -11.94
C GLU A 67 -0.24 1.87 -12.71
N PHE A 68 -0.97 1.00 -12.00
CA PHE A 68 -1.69 -0.10 -12.63
C PHE A 68 -3.01 0.34 -13.24
N LEU A 69 -3.69 1.33 -12.64
CA LEU A 69 -5.02 1.81 -13.06
C LEU A 69 -6.09 0.70 -13.13
N ASP A 70 -5.90 -0.37 -12.38
CA ASP A 70 -6.75 -1.57 -12.36
C ASP A 70 -6.87 -2.13 -10.93
N TYR A 71 -7.60 -3.23 -10.75
CA TYR A 71 -7.68 -3.96 -9.51
C TYR A 71 -6.40 -4.77 -9.23
N ILE A 72 -5.27 -4.09 -9.17
CA ILE A 72 -3.96 -4.62 -8.81
C ILE A 72 -3.39 -3.73 -7.71
N LEU A 73 -2.81 -4.33 -6.67
CA LEU A 73 -2.18 -3.60 -5.58
C LEU A 73 -0.82 -4.23 -5.26
N ALA A 74 0.25 -3.45 -5.35
CA ALA A 74 1.54 -3.85 -4.82
C ALA A 74 1.55 -3.70 -3.29
N VAL A 75 2.00 -4.73 -2.59
CA VAL A 75 2.01 -4.76 -1.12
C VAL A 75 3.40 -5.14 -0.63
N GLY A 76 3.97 -4.28 0.20
CA GLY A 76 5.28 -4.46 0.81
C GLY A 76 5.22 -4.46 2.34
N VAL A 77 6.17 -5.14 2.98
CA VAL A 77 6.38 -5.05 4.43
C VAL A 77 7.65 -4.25 4.72
N VAL A 78 7.54 -3.21 5.54
CA VAL A 78 8.66 -2.33 5.91
C VAL A 78 9.01 -2.46 7.39
N ASP A 79 10.30 -2.30 7.69
CA ASP A 79 10.84 -2.46 9.05
C ASP A 79 10.62 -1.26 9.96
N SER A 80 10.40 -0.07 9.39
CA SER A 80 10.31 1.20 10.10
C SER A 80 9.62 2.28 9.26
N LEU A 81 9.31 3.42 9.90
CA LEU A 81 8.87 4.64 9.21
C LEU A 81 9.93 5.12 8.20
N ASP A 82 11.20 5.10 8.57
CA ASP A 82 12.29 5.54 7.68
C ASP A 82 12.34 4.68 6.41
N ALA A 83 12.16 3.37 6.54
CA ALA A 83 12.09 2.47 5.39
C ALA A 83 10.87 2.76 4.50
N ALA A 84 9.73 3.12 5.11
CA ALA A 84 8.53 3.52 4.37
C ALA A 84 8.75 4.81 3.59
N ILE A 85 9.31 5.85 4.22
CA ILE A 85 9.63 7.14 3.60
C ILE A 85 10.63 6.94 2.46
N MET A 86 11.70 6.17 2.69
CA MET A 86 12.68 5.86 1.65
C MET A 86 12.05 5.16 0.44
N HIS A 87 11.11 4.25 0.67
CA HIS A 87 10.39 3.57 -0.40
C HIS A 87 9.55 4.56 -1.21
N VAL A 88 8.75 5.40 -0.53
CA VAL A 88 7.94 6.43 -1.21
C VAL A 88 8.82 7.38 -2.02
N GLN A 89 9.92 7.87 -1.44
CA GLN A 89 10.86 8.75 -2.15
C GLN A 89 11.52 8.11 -3.38
N ALA A 90 11.69 6.78 -3.38
CA ALA A 90 12.30 6.06 -4.49
C ALA A 90 11.31 5.73 -5.62
N HIS A 91 10.02 5.55 -5.30
CA HIS A 91 9.04 4.95 -6.20
C HIS A 91 7.82 5.84 -6.53
N SER A 92 7.53 6.86 -5.70
CA SER A 92 6.38 7.74 -5.91
C SER A 92 6.54 8.62 -7.15
N THR A 93 5.40 8.92 -7.80
CA THR A 93 5.31 9.94 -8.85
C THR A 93 5.04 11.33 -8.28
N HIS A 94 5.11 11.49 -6.96
CA HIS A 94 4.90 12.73 -6.21
C HIS A 94 3.47 13.30 -6.33
N HIS A 95 2.47 12.45 -6.61
CA HIS A 95 1.07 12.88 -6.75
C HIS A 95 0.33 12.91 -5.41
N SER A 96 0.14 11.74 -4.79
CA SER A 96 -0.61 11.61 -3.55
C SER A 96 -0.06 10.45 -2.73
N ASP A 97 0.27 10.73 -1.47
CA ASP A 97 0.80 9.74 -0.53
C ASP A 97 0.11 9.89 0.82
N ALA A 98 -0.05 8.80 1.56
CA ALA A 98 -0.77 8.81 2.83
C ALA A 98 -0.11 7.90 3.87
N ILE A 99 -0.25 8.29 5.13
CA ILE A 99 0.08 7.45 6.29
C ILE A 99 -1.16 7.20 7.14
N VAL A 100 -1.34 5.96 7.59
CA VAL A 100 -2.34 5.60 8.60
C VAL A 100 -1.62 5.28 9.91
N THR A 101 -1.76 6.16 10.90
CA THR A 101 -1.05 6.04 12.19
C THR A 101 -1.78 6.80 13.31
N GLU A 102 -1.68 6.28 14.53
CA GLU A 102 -2.06 6.99 15.77
C GLU A 102 -0.85 7.66 16.44
N ASN A 103 0.37 7.46 15.92
CA ASN A 103 1.57 8.09 16.43
C ASN A 103 1.75 9.47 15.77
N GLU A 104 1.48 10.51 16.56
CA GLU A 104 1.56 11.92 16.13
C GLU A 104 2.94 12.29 15.58
N ALA A 105 4.02 11.86 16.24
CA ALA A 105 5.38 12.13 15.77
C ALA A 105 5.70 11.43 14.43
N ALA A 106 5.13 10.25 14.19
CA ALA A 106 5.27 9.57 12.91
C ALA A 106 4.48 10.28 11.81
N ALA A 107 3.28 10.79 12.13
CA ALA A 107 2.46 11.56 11.20
C ALA A 107 3.15 12.88 10.80
N GLU A 108 3.64 13.65 11.77
CA GLU A 108 4.38 14.90 11.54
C GLU A 108 5.62 14.65 10.66
N ARG A 109 6.43 13.65 11.01
CA ARG A 109 7.60 13.30 10.19
C ARG A 109 7.25 12.91 8.77
N PHE A 110 6.20 12.11 8.57
CA PHE A 110 5.78 11.71 7.23
C PHE A 110 5.31 12.93 6.40
N LEU A 111 4.56 13.86 7.02
CA LEU A 111 4.15 15.11 6.38
C LEU A 111 5.36 15.99 5.99
N ASP A 112 6.39 16.03 6.83
CA ASP A 112 7.57 16.86 6.61
C ASP A 112 8.56 16.26 5.60
N GLU A 113 8.65 14.93 5.50
CA GLU A 113 9.67 14.23 4.71
C GLU A 113 9.19 13.73 3.33
N ILE A 114 7.88 13.69 3.08
CA ILE A 114 7.30 13.29 1.79
C ILE A 114 7.06 14.51 0.90
N ASP A 115 7.69 14.51 -0.27
CA ASP A 115 7.60 15.58 -1.27
C ASP A 115 6.54 15.26 -2.35
N SER A 116 5.28 15.15 -1.95
CA SER A 116 4.16 14.88 -2.86
C SER A 116 3.18 16.04 -2.90
N ALA A 117 2.49 16.22 -4.03
CA ALA A 117 1.55 17.32 -4.21
C ALA A 117 0.43 17.33 -3.15
N ALA A 118 0.04 16.14 -2.68
CA ALA A 118 -0.80 15.98 -1.50
C ALA A 118 -0.26 14.87 -0.59
N VAL A 119 -0.16 15.17 0.71
CA VAL A 119 0.21 14.19 1.75
C VAL A 119 -0.91 14.14 2.78
N TYR A 120 -1.37 12.93 3.09
CA TYR A 120 -2.52 12.71 3.97
C TYR A 120 -2.15 11.92 5.23
N VAL A 121 -2.86 12.20 6.32
CA VAL A 121 -2.83 11.41 7.56
C VAL A 121 -4.23 10.89 7.83
N ASN A 122 -4.38 9.56 7.94
CA ASN A 122 -5.64 8.88 8.26
C ASN A 122 -6.81 9.25 7.31
N ALA A 123 -6.51 9.46 6.03
CA ALA A 123 -7.50 9.72 5.00
C ALA A 123 -7.17 8.94 3.71
N SER A 124 -8.20 8.64 2.92
CA SER A 124 -8.03 8.05 1.58
C SER A 124 -7.33 9.03 0.66
N THR A 125 -6.46 8.50 -0.19
CA THR A 125 -6.05 9.19 -1.42
C THR A 125 -7.18 9.17 -2.44
#